data_AF-A0A7W1S8T7-F1
#
_entry.id   AF-A0A7W1S8T7-F1
#
_cell.length_a   1.000
_cell.length_b   1.000
_cell.length_c   1.000
_cell.angle_alpha   90.00
_cell.angle_beta   90.00
_cell.angle_gamma   90.00
#
_symmetry.space_group_name_H-M   'P 1'
#
loop_
_entity.id
_entity.type
_entity.pdbx_description
1 polymer ?
#
loop_
_entity_poly.entity_id
_entity_poly.type
_entity_poly.pdbx_seq_one_letter_code
_entity_poly.pdbx_strand_id
1 'polypeptide(L)'
;MTQKIAVAVVHGIGTQAPEFADQLEEAIQHICHETCGEDVVIKPVYWAPAMQKKEDDLWDRMTSGGPLNFKKIRRVAIDYVADALAYQPTPYDRKAYDDIHVIYAKTLRALAEEAGEKAPLCIVSHSLGTVITSNFIYDLQNDTDEHPLISPLVRAEMTGAPLEWGETLNLLYTLGSPLALWSLRFRDFGKPIEIPPPQLMDYYPDLQCAW
;
A
#
# COMPACT_ATOMS: atom_id res chain seq x y z
N MET A 1 -7.51 -28.47 -0.23
CA MET A 1 -8.16 -27.15 -0.21
C MET A 1 -7.88 -26.50 -1.55
N THR A 2 -8.88 -25.89 -2.18
CA THR A 2 -8.64 -25.03 -3.34
C THR A 2 -7.75 -23.87 -2.91
N GLN A 3 -6.82 -23.47 -3.78
CA GLN A 3 -5.92 -22.37 -3.48
C GLN A 3 -6.70 -21.07 -3.63
N LYS A 4 -6.88 -20.34 -2.54
CA LYS A 4 -7.49 -19.02 -2.56
C LYS A 4 -6.54 -17.98 -3.15
N ILE A 5 -7.10 -16.89 -3.68
CA ILE A 5 -6.41 -15.71 -4.20
C ILE A 5 -6.54 -14.60 -3.16
N ALA A 6 -5.42 -13.96 -2.82
CA ALA A 6 -5.40 -12.81 -1.93
C ALA A 6 -5.39 -11.51 -2.74
N VAL A 7 -6.26 -10.56 -2.38
CA VAL A 7 -6.35 -9.25 -3.03
C VAL A 7 -6.21 -8.17 -1.96
N ALA A 8 -5.18 -7.32 -2.07
CA ALA A 8 -5.02 -6.13 -1.27
C ALA A 8 -5.47 -4.90 -2.07
N VAL A 9 -6.38 -4.10 -1.50
CA VAL A 9 -6.82 -2.84 -2.13
C VAL A 9 -6.25 -1.66 -1.35
N VAL A 10 -5.47 -0.80 -2.01
CA VAL A 10 -4.76 0.32 -1.38
C VAL A 10 -5.33 1.65 -1.87
N HIS A 11 -5.89 2.44 -0.96
CA HIS A 11 -6.45 3.74 -1.31
C HIS A 11 -5.38 4.81 -1.54
N GLY A 12 -5.82 5.88 -2.22
CA GLY A 12 -5.06 7.10 -2.44
C GLY A 12 -5.19 8.10 -1.29
N ILE A 13 -4.77 9.32 -1.56
CA ILE A 13 -4.68 10.40 -0.56
C ILE A 13 -6.05 10.88 -0.05
N GLY A 14 -6.05 11.53 1.11
CA GLY A 14 -7.21 12.18 1.72
C GLY A 14 -7.99 11.31 2.71
N THR A 15 -9.00 11.94 3.33
CA THR A 15 -9.87 11.32 4.34
C THR A 15 -10.79 10.28 3.70
N GLN A 16 -10.27 9.05 3.53
CA GLN A 16 -11.07 7.91 3.10
C GLN A 16 -11.94 7.41 4.26
N ALA A 17 -13.10 6.87 3.94
CA ALA A 17 -13.89 6.11 4.91
C ALA A 17 -13.29 4.69 5.03
N PRO A 18 -13.45 4.00 6.18
CA PRO A 18 -13.08 2.59 6.31
C PRO A 18 -13.65 1.71 5.18
N GLU A 19 -14.83 2.07 4.67
CA GLU A 19 -15.61 1.38 3.63
C GLU A 19 -15.20 1.78 2.19
N PHE A 20 -14.03 2.40 1.99
CA PHE A 20 -13.64 2.91 0.66
C PHE A 20 -13.56 1.82 -0.41
N ALA A 21 -13.30 0.58 0.00
CA ALA A 21 -13.09 -0.55 -0.90
C ALA A 21 -14.38 -1.30 -1.24
N ASP A 22 -15.46 -1.16 -0.46
CA ASP A 22 -16.67 -2.00 -0.52
C ASP A 22 -17.21 -2.18 -1.95
N GLN A 23 -17.38 -1.08 -2.70
CA GLN A 23 -17.90 -1.14 -4.08
C GLN A 23 -16.95 -1.89 -5.03
N LEU A 24 -15.64 -1.74 -4.83
CA LEU A 24 -14.64 -2.45 -5.63
C LEU A 24 -14.58 -3.93 -5.23
N GLU A 25 -14.68 -4.23 -3.94
CA GLU A 25 -14.74 -5.60 -3.42
C GLU A 25 -15.95 -6.34 -3.97
N GLU A 26 -17.14 -5.74 -3.89
CA GLU A 26 -18.38 -6.29 -4.46
C GLU A 26 -18.25 -6.53 -5.97
N ALA A 27 -17.65 -5.58 -6.71
CA ALA A 27 -17.45 -5.71 -8.14
C ALA A 27 -16.47 -6.84 -8.50
N ILE A 28 -15.33 -6.94 -7.80
CA ILE A 28 -14.34 -8.01 -8.01
C ILE A 28 -14.97 -9.37 -7.67
N GLN A 29 -15.64 -9.49 -6.52
CA GLN A 29 -16.32 -10.71 -6.11
C GLN A 29 -17.36 -11.11 -7.15
N HIS A 30 -18.21 -10.17 -7.60
CA HIS A 30 -19.24 -10.45 -8.59
C HIS A 30 -18.66 -10.96 -9.92
N ILE A 31 -17.62 -10.32 -10.44
CA ILE A 31 -16.98 -10.71 -11.71
C ILE A 31 -16.27 -12.06 -11.56
N CYS A 32 -15.59 -12.30 -10.43
CA CYS A 32 -14.81 -13.51 -10.21
C CYS A 32 -15.66 -14.72 -9.78
N HIS A 33 -16.87 -14.52 -9.25
CA HIS A 33 -17.68 -15.58 -8.65
C HIS A 33 -17.92 -16.76 -9.60
N GLU A 34 -18.15 -16.51 -10.90
CA GLU A 34 -18.36 -17.60 -11.87
C GLU A 34 -17.12 -18.52 -12.04
N THR A 35 -15.91 -17.98 -11.86
CA THR A 35 -14.65 -18.71 -12.07
C THR A 35 -14.04 -19.20 -10.76
N CYS A 36 -14.10 -18.38 -9.71
CA CYS A 36 -13.40 -18.57 -8.45
C CYS A 36 -14.32 -18.89 -7.27
N GLY A 37 -15.64 -18.76 -7.42
CA GLY A 37 -16.57 -18.87 -6.29
C GLY A 37 -16.17 -17.94 -5.14
N GLU A 38 -16.05 -18.50 -3.94
CA GLU A 38 -15.67 -17.81 -2.69
C GLU A 38 -14.14 -17.80 -2.43
N ASP A 39 -13.33 -18.22 -3.41
CA ASP A 39 -11.88 -18.36 -3.23
C ASP A 39 -11.10 -17.04 -3.40
N VAL A 40 -11.79 -15.89 -3.53
CA VAL A 40 -11.16 -14.56 -3.60
C VAL A 40 -11.30 -13.85 -2.25
N VAL A 41 -10.19 -13.68 -1.54
CA VAL A 41 -10.14 -12.96 -0.26
C VAL A 41 -9.61 -11.57 -0.50
N ILE A 42 -10.42 -10.55 -0.21
CA ILE A 42 -10.07 -9.15 -0.42
C ILE A 42 -9.93 -8.46 0.94
N LYS A 43 -8.89 -7.64 1.12
CA LYS A 43 -8.75 -6.77 2.30
C LYS A 43 -8.30 -5.36 1.91
N PRO A 44 -8.89 -4.33 2.52
CA PRO A 44 -8.48 -2.94 2.31
C PRO A 44 -7.26 -2.59 3.18
N VAL A 45 -6.23 -2.01 2.55
CA VAL A 45 -5.14 -1.33 3.26
C VAL A 45 -5.60 0.09 3.59
N TYR A 46 -6.32 0.24 4.70
CA TYR A 46 -6.86 1.50 5.17
C TYR A 46 -5.87 2.28 6.04
N TRP A 47 -5.01 3.07 5.41
CA TRP A 47 -3.91 3.79 6.05
C TRP A 47 -4.23 5.23 6.46
N ALA A 48 -5.38 5.79 6.03
CA ALA A 48 -5.76 7.18 6.32
C ALA A 48 -5.65 7.60 7.81
N PRO A 49 -6.04 6.78 8.81
CA PRO A 49 -5.94 7.18 10.22
C PRO A 49 -4.52 7.45 10.71
N ALA A 50 -3.49 6.90 10.06
CA ALA A 50 -2.09 7.15 10.42
C ALA A 50 -1.68 8.62 10.18
N MET A 51 -2.37 9.31 9.27
CA MET A 51 -2.05 10.68 8.85
C MET A 51 -3.04 11.72 9.41
N GLN A 52 -4.30 11.31 9.61
CA GLN A 52 -5.43 12.17 9.95
C GLN A 52 -5.20 13.09 11.15
N LYS A 53 -4.57 12.61 12.23
CA LYS A 53 -4.32 13.45 13.43
C LYS A 53 -3.39 14.63 13.14
N LYS A 54 -2.37 14.43 12.31
CA LYS A 54 -1.41 15.50 11.97
C LYS A 54 -2.03 16.50 10.97
N GLU A 55 -2.88 16.02 10.07
CA GLU A 55 -3.63 16.84 9.12
C GLU A 55 -4.63 17.76 9.85
N ASP A 56 -5.38 17.21 10.81
CA ASP A 56 -6.35 17.96 11.62
C ASP A 56 -5.64 19.06 12.43
N ASP A 57 -4.54 18.72 13.11
CA ASP A 57 -3.72 19.68 13.87
C ASP A 57 -3.17 20.82 12.97
N LEU A 58 -2.75 20.50 11.74
CA LEU A 58 -2.27 21.50 10.78
C LEU A 58 -3.42 22.39 10.29
N TRP A 59 -4.58 21.80 10.01
CA TRP A 59 -5.78 22.52 9.58
C TRP A 59 -6.27 23.51 10.63
N ASP A 60 -6.30 23.10 11.90
CA ASP A 60 -6.68 23.96 13.01
C ASP A 60 -5.71 25.14 13.20
N ARG A 61 -4.40 24.90 13.06
CA ARG A 61 -3.38 25.97 13.08
C ARG A 61 -3.53 26.95 11.91
N MET A 62 -3.84 26.47 10.71
CA MET A 62 -4.02 27.35 9.56
C MET A 62 -5.31 28.18 9.65
N THR A 63 -6.40 27.59 10.14
CA THR A 63 -7.70 28.26 10.22
C THR A 63 -7.81 29.26 11.37
N SER A 64 -7.02 29.08 12.44
CA SER A 64 -6.87 30.03 13.54
C SER A 64 -6.10 31.31 13.18
N GLY A 65 -5.36 31.32 12.06
CA GLY A 65 -4.61 32.48 11.57
C GLY A 65 -5.42 33.52 10.76
N GLY A 66 -6.72 33.30 10.54
CA GLY A 66 -7.62 34.23 9.84
C GLY A 66 -8.29 33.64 8.58
N PRO A 67 -9.11 34.43 7.86
CA PRO A 67 -9.88 33.94 6.72
C PRO A 67 -8.97 33.61 5.52
N LEU A 68 -8.90 32.32 5.19
CA LEU A 68 -8.19 31.83 4.01
C LEU A 68 -9.06 31.97 2.74
N ASN A 69 -8.50 32.55 1.68
CA ASN A 69 -9.11 32.53 0.33
C ASN A 69 -8.95 31.15 -0.32
N PHE A 70 -9.73 30.81 -1.35
CA PHE A 70 -9.61 29.56 -2.13
C PHE A 70 -9.52 28.27 -1.28
N LYS A 71 -10.29 28.19 -0.19
CA LYS A 71 -10.22 27.10 0.80
C LYS A 71 -10.29 25.70 0.19
N LYS A 72 -11.11 25.49 -0.85
CA LYS A 72 -11.25 24.18 -1.52
C LYS A 72 -9.99 23.77 -2.29
N ILE A 73 -9.37 24.69 -3.01
CA ILE A 73 -8.12 24.43 -3.77
C ILE A 73 -6.95 24.25 -2.81
N ARG A 74 -6.89 25.07 -1.76
CA ARG A 74 -5.90 24.90 -0.69
C ARG A 74 -6.06 23.56 0.03
N ARG A 75 -7.29 23.13 0.32
CA ARG A 75 -7.55 21.83 0.93
C ARG A 75 -7.08 20.69 0.02
N VAL A 76 -7.45 20.67 -1.26
CA VAL A 76 -6.93 19.68 -2.22
C VAL A 76 -5.40 19.71 -2.31
N ALA A 77 -4.77 20.90 -2.33
CA ALA A 77 -3.32 21.01 -2.39
C ALA A 77 -2.63 20.59 -1.09
N ILE A 78 -3.22 20.88 0.07
CA ILE A 78 -2.73 20.46 1.38
C ILE A 78 -2.89 18.95 1.50
N ASP A 79 -4.09 18.41 1.27
CA ASP A 79 -4.34 16.97 1.29
C ASP A 79 -3.36 16.26 0.33
N TYR A 80 -3.15 16.77 -0.90
CA TYR A 80 -2.29 16.09 -1.88
C TYR A 80 -0.77 16.26 -1.64
N VAL A 81 -0.32 17.46 -1.25
CA VAL A 81 1.11 17.79 -1.11
C VAL A 81 1.60 17.54 0.32
N ALA A 82 0.78 17.78 1.34
CA ALA A 82 1.16 17.54 2.72
C ALA A 82 1.31 16.05 3.00
N ASP A 83 0.41 15.17 2.54
CA ASP A 83 0.56 13.73 2.81
C ASP A 83 1.73 13.15 2.00
N ALA A 84 1.94 13.64 0.78
CA ALA A 84 3.13 13.30 -0.01
C ALA A 84 4.44 13.71 0.68
N LEU A 85 4.49 14.90 1.28
CA LEU A 85 5.65 15.39 2.03
C LEU A 85 5.80 14.71 3.40
N ALA A 86 4.70 14.43 4.09
CA ALA A 86 4.68 13.86 5.43
C ALA A 86 4.93 12.35 5.41
N TYR A 87 4.52 11.65 4.35
CA TYR A 87 4.85 10.25 4.12
C TYR A 87 6.36 10.07 3.91
N GLN A 88 7.06 11.07 3.38
CA GLN A 88 8.48 10.96 3.11
C GLN A 88 9.29 10.82 4.42
N PRO A 89 10.08 9.74 4.58
CA PRO A 89 10.98 9.64 5.72
C PRO A 89 12.06 10.71 5.60
N THR A 90 12.34 11.37 6.71
CA THR A 90 13.46 12.31 6.87
C THR A 90 14.53 11.67 7.75
N PRO A 91 15.77 12.18 7.78
CA PRO A 91 16.82 11.64 8.66
C PRO A 91 16.44 11.63 10.15
N TYR A 92 15.41 12.39 10.55
CA TYR A 92 15.02 12.57 11.95
C TYR A 92 13.60 12.08 12.27
N ASP A 93 12.76 11.85 11.26
CA ASP A 93 11.38 11.39 11.44
C ASP A 93 10.97 10.45 10.30
N ARG A 94 10.65 9.21 10.66
CA ARG A 94 10.11 8.16 9.79
C ARG A 94 8.75 7.65 10.28
N LYS A 95 8.13 8.31 11.27
CA LYS A 95 6.98 7.78 11.99
C LYS A 95 5.79 7.54 11.07
N ALA A 96 5.45 8.50 10.22
CA ALA A 96 4.33 8.38 9.29
C ALA A 96 4.52 7.22 8.30
N TYR A 97 5.74 7.10 7.77
CA TYR A 97 6.13 6.00 6.89
C TYR A 97 5.96 4.64 7.57
N ASP A 98 6.52 4.49 8.78
CA ASP A 98 6.45 3.24 9.54
C ASP A 98 5.03 2.92 10.01
N ASP A 99 4.24 3.90 10.44
CA ASP A 99 2.85 3.70 10.88
C ASP A 99 1.97 3.18 9.72
N ILE A 100 2.14 3.74 8.51
CA ILE A 100 1.45 3.28 7.30
C ILE A 100 1.89 1.85 6.94
N HIS A 101 3.19 1.58 7.00
CA HIS A 101 3.74 0.25 6.69
C HIS A 101 3.33 -0.81 7.72
N VAL A 102 3.12 -0.44 8.99
CA VAL A 102 2.52 -1.32 10.01
C VAL A 102 1.10 -1.74 9.63
N ILE A 103 0.28 -0.79 9.14
CA ILE A 103 -1.09 -1.10 8.66
C ILE A 103 -1.03 -2.02 7.44
N TYR A 104 -0.09 -1.75 6.53
CA TYR A 104 0.12 -2.57 5.35
C TYR A 104 0.50 -4.02 5.73
N ALA A 105 1.50 -4.20 6.60
CA ALA A 105 1.95 -5.50 7.08
C ALA A 105 0.82 -6.27 7.79
N LYS A 106 0.05 -5.62 8.67
CA LYS A 106 -1.13 -6.21 9.31
C LYS A 106 -2.16 -6.70 8.31
N THR A 107 -2.38 -5.94 7.25
CA THR A 107 -3.36 -6.29 6.22
C THR A 107 -2.90 -7.52 5.43
N LEU A 108 -1.62 -7.58 5.05
CA LEU A 108 -1.06 -8.75 4.37
C LEU A 108 -1.05 -9.98 5.28
N ARG A 109 -0.74 -9.84 6.56
CA ARG A 109 -0.84 -10.94 7.53
C ARG A 109 -2.27 -11.46 7.62
N ALA A 110 -3.26 -10.58 7.72
CA ALA A 110 -4.66 -10.99 7.74
C ALA A 110 -5.09 -11.69 6.43
N LEU A 111 -4.53 -11.28 5.28
CA LEU A 111 -4.70 -12.00 4.01
C LEU A 111 -4.05 -13.38 4.05
N ALA A 112 -2.83 -13.50 4.57
CA ALA A 112 -2.14 -14.80 4.74
C ALA A 112 -2.91 -15.74 5.67
N GLU A 113 -3.48 -15.24 6.77
CA GLU A 113 -4.28 -16.01 7.71
C GLU A 113 -5.59 -16.55 7.06
N GLU A 114 -6.19 -15.82 6.12
CA GLU A 114 -7.50 -16.16 5.55
C GLU A 114 -7.44 -16.84 4.17
N ALA A 115 -6.52 -16.40 3.30
CA ALA A 115 -6.27 -16.95 1.96
C ALA A 115 -5.22 -18.07 1.98
N GLY A 116 -4.36 -18.10 3.01
CA GLY A 116 -3.24 -19.01 3.14
C GLY A 116 -1.89 -18.32 2.90
N GLU A 117 -0.87 -18.74 3.64
CA GLU A 117 0.47 -18.12 3.66
C GLU A 117 1.15 -18.01 2.28
N LYS A 118 0.78 -18.91 1.36
CA LYS A 118 1.34 -19.00 0.01
C LYS A 118 0.38 -18.53 -1.07
N ALA A 119 -0.78 -17.97 -0.74
CA ALA A 119 -1.76 -17.57 -1.75
C ALA A 119 -1.16 -16.57 -2.75
N PRO A 120 -1.48 -16.69 -4.06
CA PRO A 120 -1.07 -15.69 -5.04
C PRO A 120 -1.68 -14.34 -4.66
N LEU A 121 -0.82 -13.33 -4.60
CA LEU A 121 -1.16 -11.99 -4.15
C LEU A 121 -1.41 -11.08 -5.36
N CYS A 122 -2.58 -10.43 -5.35
CA CYS A 122 -2.95 -9.34 -6.23
C CYS A 122 -3.01 -8.05 -5.41
N ILE A 123 -2.40 -6.98 -5.89
CA ILE A 123 -2.47 -5.66 -5.26
C ILE A 123 -3.12 -4.69 -6.25
N VAL A 124 -4.17 -3.99 -5.82
CA VAL A 124 -4.83 -2.92 -6.56
C VAL A 124 -4.61 -1.61 -5.81
N SER A 125 -3.85 -0.70 -6.37
CA SER A 125 -3.44 0.54 -5.70
C SER A 125 -3.84 1.78 -6.47
N HIS A 126 -4.30 2.80 -5.77
CA HIS A 126 -4.76 4.06 -6.36
C HIS A 126 -3.97 5.28 -5.87
N SER A 127 -3.62 6.19 -6.78
CA SER A 127 -2.98 7.49 -6.48
C SER A 127 -1.78 7.35 -5.52
N LEU A 128 -1.71 8.07 -4.39
CA LEU A 128 -0.60 7.95 -3.42
C LEU A 128 -0.42 6.50 -2.91
N GLY A 129 -1.48 5.70 -2.88
CA GLY A 129 -1.42 4.28 -2.55
C GLY A 129 -0.48 3.49 -3.45
N THR A 130 -0.28 3.89 -4.71
CA THR A 130 0.68 3.24 -5.62
C THR A 130 2.13 3.51 -5.20
N VAL A 131 2.40 4.70 -4.69
CA VAL A 131 3.71 5.07 -4.12
C VAL A 131 3.97 4.31 -2.83
N ILE A 132 2.98 4.25 -1.94
CA ILE A 132 3.07 3.48 -0.68
C ILE A 132 3.33 2.01 -0.97
N THR A 133 2.58 1.43 -1.91
CA THR A 133 2.75 0.05 -2.37
C THR A 133 4.16 -0.16 -2.92
N SER A 134 4.61 0.71 -3.84
CA SER A 134 5.95 0.57 -4.43
C SER A 134 7.05 0.66 -3.39
N ASN A 135 6.95 1.57 -2.42
CA ASN A 135 7.94 1.69 -1.36
C ASN A 135 7.90 0.50 -0.40
N PHE A 136 6.72 -0.01 -0.04
CA PHE A 136 6.59 -1.19 0.82
C PHE A 136 7.23 -2.42 0.16
N ILE A 137 6.91 -2.69 -1.11
CA ILE A 137 7.53 -3.80 -1.86
C ILE A 137 9.04 -3.56 -2.06
N TYR A 138 9.46 -2.32 -2.31
CA TYR A 138 10.89 -1.98 -2.42
C TYR A 138 11.63 -2.32 -1.13
N ASP A 139 11.09 -1.96 0.03
CA ASP A 139 11.69 -2.26 1.32
C ASP A 139 11.78 -3.77 1.52
N LEU A 140 10.74 -4.55 1.20
CA LEU A 140 10.79 -6.02 1.25
C LEU A 140 11.90 -6.60 0.37
N GLN A 141 12.12 -6.06 -0.82
CA GLN A 141 13.10 -6.56 -1.79
C GLN A 141 14.54 -6.13 -1.51
N ASN A 142 14.75 -5.06 -0.71
CA ASN A 142 16.08 -4.45 -0.53
C ASN A 142 16.51 -4.35 0.93
N ASP A 143 15.68 -4.81 1.86
CA ASP A 143 16.03 -4.88 3.28
C ASP A 143 17.11 -5.94 3.53
N THR A 144 18.18 -5.53 4.22
CA THR A 144 19.32 -6.39 4.56
C THR A 144 19.83 -6.07 5.95
N ASP A 145 20.61 -6.97 6.57
CA ASP A 145 21.23 -6.70 7.88
C ASP A 145 22.16 -5.48 7.86
N GLU A 146 22.83 -5.22 6.73
CA GLU A 146 23.73 -4.08 6.56
C GLU A 146 22.95 -2.77 6.31
N HIS A 147 21.80 -2.86 5.67
CA HIS A 147 20.94 -1.72 5.31
C HIS A 147 19.47 -2.03 5.65
N PRO A 148 19.09 -2.02 6.94
CA PRO A 148 17.73 -2.34 7.34
C PRO A 148 16.78 -1.21 6.90
N LEU A 149 15.82 -1.56 6.05
CA LEU A 149 14.79 -0.64 5.56
C LEU A 149 13.49 -0.80 6.36
N ILE A 150 13.16 -2.05 6.69
CA ILE A 150 11.95 -2.40 7.43
C ILE A 150 12.18 -2.15 8.93
N SER A 151 11.39 -1.26 9.52
CA SER A 151 11.53 -0.92 10.93
C SER A 151 11.10 -2.09 11.85
N PRO A 152 11.59 -2.14 13.10
CA PRO A 152 11.18 -3.17 14.06
C PRO A 152 9.66 -3.19 14.32
N LEU A 153 8.98 -2.04 14.18
CA LEU A 153 7.53 -1.95 14.33
C LEU A 153 6.81 -2.69 13.21
N VAL A 154 7.26 -2.52 11.96
CA VAL A 154 6.69 -3.22 10.80
C VAL A 154 6.99 -4.72 10.89
N ARG A 155 8.24 -5.10 11.20
CA ARG A 155 8.64 -6.51 11.36
C ARG A 155 7.85 -7.23 12.44
N ALA A 156 7.47 -6.55 13.53
CA ALA A 156 6.69 -7.16 14.61
C ALA A 156 5.29 -7.60 14.17
N GLU A 157 4.78 -7.04 13.07
CA GLU A 157 3.48 -7.40 12.49
C GLU A 157 3.58 -8.50 11.43
N MET A 158 4.80 -8.85 11.01
CA MET A 158 5.07 -9.85 9.99
C MET A 158 5.43 -11.21 10.60
N THR A 159 5.07 -12.26 9.90
CA THR A 159 5.42 -13.65 10.17
C THR A 159 6.43 -14.16 9.12
N GLY A 160 6.60 -15.48 8.99
CA GLY A 160 7.39 -16.09 7.93
C GLY A 160 6.59 -16.40 6.65
N ALA A 161 5.34 -15.94 6.54
CA ALA A 161 4.46 -16.28 5.42
C ALA A 161 4.92 -15.60 4.11
N PRO A 162 5.15 -16.35 3.01
CA PRO A 162 5.61 -15.79 1.73
C PRO A 162 4.76 -14.64 1.18
N LEU A 163 3.44 -14.68 1.38
CA LEU A 163 2.52 -13.60 1.00
C LEU A 163 2.86 -12.27 1.68
N GLU A 164 3.20 -12.29 2.97
CA GLU A 164 3.52 -11.09 3.74
C GLU A 164 4.83 -10.43 3.28
N TRP A 165 5.76 -11.24 2.79
CA TRP A 165 7.04 -10.81 2.23
C TRP A 165 6.94 -10.46 0.73
N GLY A 166 5.74 -10.46 0.16
CA GLY A 166 5.50 -10.12 -1.24
C GLY A 166 6.06 -11.16 -2.22
N GLU A 167 6.50 -12.33 -1.74
CA GLU A 167 7.11 -13.38 -2.57
C GLU A 167 6.10 -14.05 -3.50
N THR A 168 4.81 -13.99 -3.16
CA THR A 168 3.71 -14.50 -3.98
C THR A 168 3.01 -13.42 -4.79
N LEU A 169 3.57 -12.21 -4.86
CA LEU A 169 3.03 -11.11 -5.66
C LEU A 169 2.97 -11.51 -7.14
N ASN A 170 1.74 -11.69 -7.64
CA ASN A 170 1.48 -12.08 -9.03
C ASN A 170 0.92 -10.93 -9.86
N LEU A 171 0.06 -10.10 -9.28
CA LEU A 171 -0.63 -9.02 -10.00
C LEU A 171 -0.44 -7.69 -9.27
N LEU A 172 -0.04 -6.64 -9.97
CA LEU A 172 -0.01 -5.27 -9.44
C LEU A 172 -0.75 -4.32 -10.37
N TYR A 173 -1.96 -3.90 -10.01
CA TYR A 173 -2.70 -2.91 -10.77
C TYR A 173 -2.54 -1.53 -10.13
N THR A 174 -2.09 -0.55 -10.92
CA THR A 174 -1.96 0.84 -10.46
C THR A 174 -2.95 1.76 -11.19
N LEU A 175 -3.70 2.56 -10.42
CA LEU A 175 -4.74 3.46 -10.93
C LEU A 175 -4.37 4.91 -10.58
N GLY A 176 -4.32 5.80 -11.58
CA GLY A 176 -3.98 7.21 -11.35
C GLY A 176 -2.62 7.43 -10.67
N SER A 177 -1.64 6.57 -10.98
CA SER A 177 -0.36 6.47 -10.28
C SER A 177 0.55 7.69 -10.49
N PRO A 178 0.96 8.41 -9.42
CA PRO A 178 1.95 9.48 -9.53
C PRO A 178 3.40 8.95 -9.49
N LEU A 179 3.63 7.64 -9.58
CA LEU A 179 4.98 7.04 -9.44
C LEU A 179 6.03 7.65 -10.37
N ALA A 180 5.68 7.96 -11.62
CA ALA A 180 6.59 8.59 -12.56
C ALA A 180 6.99 10.03 -12.16
N LEU A 181 6.10 10.75 -11.47
CA LEU A 181 6.44 12.06 -10.89
C LEU A 181 7.21 11.89 -9.59
N TRP A 182 6.83 10.91 -8.78
CA TRP A 182 7.51 10.60 -7.53
C TRP A 182 8.98 10.23 -7.76
N SER A 183 9.29 9.50 -8.83
CA SER A 183 10.65 9.06 -9.15
C SER A 183 11.64 10.20 -9.41
N LEU A 184 11.15 11.40 -9.78
CA LEU A 184 11.98 12.60 -9.99
C LEU A 184 12.79 13.01 -8.74
N ARG A 185 12.39 12.54 -7.55
CA ARG A 185 13.13 12.81 -6.30
C ARG A 185 14.45 12.05 -6.20
N PHE A 186 14.61 10.97 -6.96
CA PHE A 186 15.78 10.11 -6.91
C PHE A 186 16.75 10.48 -8.03
N ARG A 187 18.05 10.30 -7.76
CA ARG A 187 19.05 10.38 -8.82
C ARG A 187 18.74 9.28 -9.85
N ASP A 188 18.71 9.64 -11.13
CA ASP A 188 18.44 8.73 -12.24
C ASP A 188 17.10 7.98 -12.10
N PHE A 189 16.08 8.62 -11.52
CA PHE A 189 14.74 8.06 -11.29
C PHE A 189 14.65 6.88 -10.29
N GLY A 190 15.75 6.55 -9.60
CA GLY A 190 15.78 5.52 -8.57
C GLY A 190 15.83 4.09 -9.12
N LYS A 191 15.55 3.11 -8.25
CA LYS A 191 15.52 1.68 -8.60
C LYS A 191 14.06 1.19 -8.57
N PRO A 192 13.53 0.59 -9.65
CA PRO A 192 12.18 0.03 -9.67
C PRO A 192 12.10 -1.24 -8.82
N ILE A 193 10.88 -1.57 -8.37
CA ILE A 193 10.57 -2.88 -7.80
C ILE A 193 10.57 -3.96 -8.89
N GLU A 194 10.89 -5.19 -8.50
CA GLU A 194 10.89 -6.35 -9.37
C GLU A 194 9.52 -7.06 -9.33
N ILE A 195 8.90 -7.25 -10.51
CA ILE A 195 7.62 -7.95 -10.66
C ILE A 195 7.68 -8.82 -11.93
N PRO A 196 7.43 -10.15 -11.83
CA PRO A 196 7.19 -10.89 -10.59
C PRO A 196 8.45 -10.94 -9.70
N PRO A 197 8.30 -11.13 -8.38
CA PRO A 197 9.43 -11.44 -7.52
C PRO A 197 10.04 -12.79 -7.95
N PRO A 198 11.37 -12.98 -7.91
CA PRO A 198 12.00 -14.24 -8.30
C PRO A 198 11.45 -15.47 -7.57
N GLN A 199 11.07 -15.29 -6.30
CA GLN A 199 10.50 -16.30 -5.42
C GLN A 199 9.13 -16.81 -5.89
N LEU A 200 8.41 -16.07 -6.73
CA LEU A 200 7.10 -16.52 -7.23
C LEU A 200 7.21 -17.88 -7.91
N MET A 201 8.33 -18.14 -8.60
CA MET A 201 8.60 -19.40 -9.29
C MET A 201 8.73 -20.60 -8.36
N ASP A 202 9.09 -20.39 -7.08
CA ASP A 202 9.19 -21.45 -6.08
C ASP A 202 7.81 -21.94 -5.61
N TYR A 203 6.77 -21.12 -5.82
CA TYR A 203 5.40 -21.39 -5.41
C TYR A 203 4.46 -21.68 -6.58
N TYR A 204 4.61 -20.93 -7.67
CA TYR A 204 3.73 -20.94 -8.85
C TYR A 204 4.52 -20.78 -10.17
N PRO A 205 5.23 -21.82 -10.63
CA PRO A 205 6.12 -21.73 -11.79
C PRO A 205 5.40 -21.43 -13.13
N ASP A 206 4.12 -21.78 -13.23
CA ASP A 206 3.32 -21.62 -14.46
C ASP A 206 2.38 -20.40 -14.41
N LEU A 207 2.39 -19.64 -13.29
CA LEU A 207 1.46 -18.53 -13.12
C LEU A 207 1.94 -17.29 -13.88
N GLN A 208 1.04 -16.75 -14.70
CA GLN A 208 1.32 -15.54 -15.46
C GLN A 208 1.19 -14.30 -14.57
N CYS A 209 2.26 -13.51 -14.54
CA CYS A 209 2.34 -12.25 -13.82
C CYS A 209 1.97 -11.06 -14.73
N ALA A 210 1.35 -10.03 -14.17
CA ALA A 210 1.02 -8.79 -14.86
C ALA A 210 1.11 -7.57 -13.92
N TRP A 211 1.49 -6.41 -14.48
CA TRP A 211 1.59 -5.13 -13.77
C TRP A 211 1.35 -3.92 -14.69
#